data_AF-A0A7Y3UNP9-F1
#
_entry.id   AF-A0A7Y3UNP9-F1
#
_cell.length_a   1.000
_cell.length_b   1.000
_cell.length_c   1.000
_cell.angle_alpha   90.00
_cell.angle_beta   90.00
_cell.angle_gamma   90.00
#
_symmetry.space_group_name_H-M   'P 1'
#
loop_
_entity.id
_entity.type
_entity.pdbx_description
1 polymer ?
#
loop_
_entity_poly.entity_id
_entity_poly.type
_entity_poly.pdbx_seq_one_letter_code
_entity_poly.pdbx_strand_id
1 'polypeptide(L)'
;MMVHMELSRIMISENSDHQIIVLKEKDGQRSFPIVIGLHEAWAIDRAVKGIPTPRPLTHDLLTNVIVQLCGGILRIEVSELKNNTFYAKIIVNKNGSNLEIDSRPSDAIALAMQNSTPIYVSQTVLDEVCKWESM
;
A
#
# COMPACT_ATOMS: atom_id res chain seq x y z
N MET A 1 1.58 0.24 17.71
CA MET A 1 1.83 -1.13 17.22
C MET A 1 1.46 -1.19 15.75
N MET A 2 2.13 -2.02 14.96
CA MET A 2 1.81 -2.23 13.55
C MET A 2 1.02 -3.54 13.39
N VAL A 3 -0.06 -3.50 12.62
CA VAL A 3 -0.96 -4.63 12.37
C VAL A 3 -0.80 -5.08 10.93
N HIS A 4 -0.68 -6.40 10.71
CA HIS A 4 -0.48 -6.97 9.38
C HIS A 4 -1.80 -6.98 8.60
N MET A 5 -1.77 -6.42 7.39
CA MET A 5 -2.93 -6.27 6.53
C MET A 5 -2.72 -6.96 5.19
N GLU A 6 -3.83 -7.21 4.53
CA GLU A 6 -3.89 -7.69 3.15
C GLU A 6 -4.79 -6.79 2.30
N LEU A 7 -4.47 -6.69 1.02
CA LEU A 7 -5.35 -6.06 0.03
C LEU A 7 -6.48 -7.04 -0.31
N SER A 8 -7.68 -6.77 0.21
CA SER A 8 -8.82 -7.68 0.09
C SER A 8 -9.72 -7.40 -1.11
N ARG A 9 -9.80 -6.15 -1.56
CA ARG A 9 -10.65 -5.74 -2.69
C ARG A 9 -10.08 -4.52 -3.41
N ILE A 10 -10.29 -4.49 -4.73
CA ILE A 10 -10.11 -3.31 -5.58
C ILE A 10 -11.44 -3.11 -6.32
N MET A 11 -11.99 -1.90 -6.26
CA MET A 11 -13.21 -1.51 -6.96
C MET A 11 -12.85 -0.41 -7.96
N ILE A 12 -12.95 -0.75 -9.24
CA ILE A 12 -12.62 0.14 -10.36
C ILE A 12 -13.90 0.46 -11.14
N SER A 13 -14.17 1.75 -11.31
CA SER A 13 -15.23 2.30 -12.13
C SER A 13 -14.63 3.26 -13.15
N GLU A 14 -14.77 2.94 -14.43
CA GLU A 14 -14.22 3.77 -15.53
C GLU A 14 -14.91 5.14 -15.67
N ASN A 15 -16.10 5.29 -15.09
CA ASN A 15 -16.87 6.54 -15.12
C ASN A 15 -16.67 7.40 -13.86
N SER A 16 -15.65 7.12 -13.04
CA SER A 16 -15.36 7.81 -11.79
C SER A 16 -13.88 8.14 -11.71
N ASP A 17 -13.53 9.30 -11.17
CA ASP A 17 -12.14 9.62 -10.82
C ASP A 17 -11.74 9.02 -9.47
N HIS A 18 -12.72 8.62 -8.65
CA HIS A 18 -12.52 7.97 -7.36
C HIS A 18 -12.67 6.47 -7.48
N GLN A 19 -11.61 5.75 -7.11
CA GLN A 19 -11.57 4.30 -6.99
C GLN A 19 -11.36 3.92 -5.53
N ILE A 20 -11.69 2.67 -5.18
CA ILE A 20 -11.61 2.22 -3.79
C ILE A 20 -10.78 0.95 -3.72
N ILE A 21 -9.84 0.91 -2.79
CA ILE A 21 -9.21 -0.32 -2.32
C ILE A 21 -9.63 -0.60 -0.88
N VAL A 22 -9.66 -1.86 -0.49
CA VAL A 22 -10.00 -2.27 0.88
C VAL A 22 -8.85 -3.06 1.48
N LEU A 23 -8.28 -2.54 2.57
CA LEU A 23 -7.34 -3.28 3.40
C LEU A 23 -8.10 -4.02 4.49
N LYS A 24 -7.73 -5.29 4.71
CA LYS A 24 -8.30 -6.15 5.74
C LYS A 24 -7.19 -6.65 6.65
N GLU A 25 -7.46 -6.72 7.94
CA GLU A 25 -6.54 -7.35 8.90
C GLU A 25 -6.41 -8.84 8.60
N LYS A 26 -5.17 -9.32 8.45
CA LYS A 26 -4.90 -10.70 8.00
C LYS A 26 -5.51 -11.76 8.91
N ASP A 27 -5.40 -11.57 10.22
CA ASP A 27 -5.86 -12.50 11.25
C ASP A 27 -7.04 -11.92 12.06
N GLY A 28 -7.79 -10.98 11.46
CA GLY A 28 -8.86 -10.23 12.13
C GLY A 28 -10.10 -10.01 11.25
N GLN A 29 -11.05 -9.25 11.79
CA GLN A 29 -12.30 -8.89 11.10
C GLN A 29 -12.31 -7.45 10.59
N ARG A 30 -11.40 -6.60 11.10
CA ARG A 30 -11.35 -5.18 10.75
C ARG A 30 -10.96 -4.99 9.30
N SER A 31 -11.70 -4.14 8.61
CA SER A 31 -11.35 -3.70 7.27
C SER A 31 -11.70 -2.23 7.08
N PHE A 32 -11.02 -1.55 6.16
CA PHE A 32 -11.36 -0.17 5.84
C PHE A 32 -11.02 0.17 4.38
N PRO A 33 -11.82 1.08 3.76
CA PRO A 33 -11.55 1.54 2.41
C PRO A 33 -10.52 2.67 2.39
N ILE A 34 -9.75 2.74 1.30
CA ILE A 34 -8.92 3.90 0.93
C ILE A 34 -9.34 4.34 -0.46
N VAL A 35 -9.66 5.62 -0.62
CA VAL A 35 -9.97 6.23 -1.91
C VAL A 35 -8.67 6.58 -2.64
N ILE A 36 -8.57 6.17 -3.90
CA ILE A 36 -7.41 6.40 -4.77
C ILE A 36 -7.87 6.85 -6.16
N GLY A 37 -6.95 7.31 -7.00
CA GLY A 37 -7.23 7.65 -8.39
C GLY A 37 -7.28 6.43 -9.32
N LEU A 38 -7.79 6.64 -10.54
CA LEU A 38 -7.89 5.61 -11.57
C LEU A 38 -6.53 5.01 -11.95
N HIS A 39 -5.51 5.86 -12.12
CA HIS A 39 -4.17 5.42 -12.51
C HIS A 39 -3.50 4.58 -11.42
N GLU A 40 -3.66 4.97 -10.16
CA GLU A 40 -3.21 4.19 -9.01
C GLU A 40 -3.91 2.83 -8.95
N ALA A 41 -5.24 2.80 -9.15
CA ALA A 41 -6.01 1.56 -9.12
C ALA A 41 -5.54 0.58 -10.22
N TRP A 42 -5.30 1.05 -11.44
CA TRP A 42 -4.74 0.23 -12.51
C TRP A 42 -3.33 -0.26 -12.22
N ALA A 43 -2.50 0.56 -11.56
CA ALA A 43 -1.16 0.13 -11.17
C ALA A 43 -1.23 -1.04 -10.17
N ILE A 44 -2.12 -0.95 -9.17
CA ILE A 44 -2.33 -2.00 -8.18
C ILE A 44 -2.96 -3.25 -8.81
N ASP A 45 -4.03 -3.11 -9.60
CA ASP A 45 -4.73 -4.24 -10.24
C ASP A 45 -3.79 -5.05 -11.15
N ARG A 46 -2.95 -4.37 -11.93
CA ARG A 46 -1.95 -5.03 -12.76
C ARG A 46 -0.92 -5.80 -11.93
N ALA A 47 -0.46 -5.21 -10.83
CA ALA A 47 0.49 -5.86 -9.92
C ALA A 47 -0.12 -7.10 -9.26
N VAL A 48 -1.38 -7.01 -8.80
CA VAL A 48 -2.12 -8.15 -8.22
C VAL A 48 -2.30 -9.28 -9.24
N LYS A 49 -2.60 -8.94 -10.50
CA LYS A 49 -2.78 -9.94 -11.58
C LYS A 49 -1.47 -10.50 -12.12
N GLY A 50 -0.31 -9.97 -11.70
CA GLY A 50 1.00 -10.39 -12.19
C GLY A 50 1.17 -10.24 -13.70
N ILE A 51 0.52 -9.23 -14.31
CA ILE A 51 0.55 -9.05 -15.77
C ILE A 51 1.94 -8.52 -16.17
N PRO A 52 2.71 -9.26 -16.99
CA PRO A 52 4.03 -8.83 -17.42
C PRO A 52 3.95 -7.65 -18.39
N THR A 53 4.94 -6.76 -18.33
CA THR A 53 5.06 -5.62 -19.23
C THR A 53 6.35 -5.71 -20.04
N PRO A 54 6.37 -5.27 -21.31
CA PRO A 54 7.57 -5.36 -22.17
C PRO A 54 8.71 -4.46 -21.68
N ARG A 55 8.39 -3.41 -20.92
CA ARG A 55 9.34 -2.52 -20.27
C ARG A 55 8.89 -2.25 -18.82
N PRO A 56 9.84 -1.97 -17.90
CA PRO A 56 9.53 -1.59 -16.53
C PRO A 56 8.60 -0.37 -16.50
N LEU A 57 7.52 -0.43 -15.73
CA LEU A 57 6.68 0.72 -15.42
C LEU A 57 7.17 1.43 -14.17
N THR A 58 6.46 2.45 -13.70
CA THR A 58 6.92 3.33 -12.61
C THR A 58 7.29 2.58 -11.33
N HIS A 59 6.48 1.61 -10.91
CA HIS A 59 6.74 0.84 -9.69
C HIS A 59 7.86 -0.19 -9.89
N ASP A 60 7.99 -0.78 -11.10
CA ASP A 60 9.16 -1.60 -11.45
C ASP A 60 10.44 -0.78 -11.41
N LEU A 61 10.42 0.42 -11.99
CA LEU A 61 11.53 1.34 -12.02
C LEU A 61 11.96 1.72 -10.60
N LEU A 62 11.00 2.07 -9.72
CA LEU A 62 11.31 2.40 -8.33
C LEU A 62 11.94 1.22 -7.58
N THR A 63 11.38 0.02 -7.75
CA THR A 63 11.94 -1.22 -7.18
C THR A 63 13.37 -1.43 -7.67
N ASN A 64 13.61 -1.31 -8.98
CA ASN A 64 14.92 -1.46 -9.59
C ASN A 64 15.91 -0.42 -9.04
N VAL A 65 15.51 0.84 -8.89
CA VAL A 65 16.35 1.90 -8.31
C VAL A 65 16.74 1.55 -6.88
N ILE A 66 15.80 1.10 -6.04
CA ILE A 66 16.08 0.72 -4.65
C ILE A 66 17.09 -0.43 -4.61
N VAL A 67 16.88 -1.48 -5.41
CA VAL A 67 17.76 -2.65 -5.47
C VAL A 67 19.16 -2.29 -5.99
N GLN A 68 19.26 -1.51 -7.07
CA GLN A 68 20.55 -1.09 -7.65
C GLN A 68 21.34 -0.18 -6.71
N LEU A 69 20.68 0.51 -5.79
CA LEU A 69 21.31 1.29 -4.73
C LEU A 69 21.56 0.47 -3.44
N CYS A 70 21.56 -0.86 -3.56
CA CYS A 70 21.77 -1.84 -2.49
C CYS A 70 20.74 -1.74 -1.34
N GLY A 71 19.50 -1.37 -1.67
CA GLY A 71 18.37 -1.37 -0.74
C GLY A 71 17.47 -2.60 -0.91
N GLY A 72 16.84 -3.03 0.17
CA GLY A 72 15.82 -4.07 0.18
C GLY A 72 14.53 -3.57 0.81
N ILE A 73 13.40 -3.70 0.10
CA ILE A 73 12.10 -3.25 0.60
C ILE A 73 11.60 -4.28 1.61
N LEU A 74 11.49 -3.88 2.89
CA LEU A 74 11.11 -4.78 3.97
C LEU A 74 9.59 -4.92 4.11
N ARG A 75 8.91 -3.77 4.09
CA ARG A 75 7.47 -3.65 4.30
C ARG A 75 7.01 -2.26 3.90
N ILE A 76 5.70 -2.09 3.75
CA ILE A 76 5.08 -0.77 3.74
C ILE A 76 4.25 -0.58 4.99
N GLU A 77 4.12 0.67 5.42
CA GLU A 77 3.45 1.04 6.65
C GLU A 77 2.49 2.20 6.38
N VAL A 78 1.19 2.01 6.54
CA VAL A 78 0.23 3.14 6.64
C VAL A 78 0.30 3.65 8.08
N SER A 79 1.03 4.73 8.29
CA SER A 79 1.46 5.17 9.62
C SER A 79 0.47 6.15 10.26
N GLU A 80 -0.18 7.00 9.47
CA GLU A 80 -0.96 8.12 9.99
C GLU A 80 -2.22 8.40 9.14
N LEU A 81 -3.23 8.97 9.79
CA LEU A 81 -4.40 9.57 9.18
C LEU A 81 -4.52 11.00 9.73
N LYS A 82 -4.51 12.00 8.85
CA LYS A 82 -4.66 13.41 9.22
C LYS A 82 -5.60 14.08 8.24
N ASN A 83 -6.64 14.74 8.74
CA ASN A 83 -7.64 15.43 7.91
C ASN A 83 -8.17 14.53 6.77
N ASN A 84 -8.55 13.29 7.10
CA ASN A 84 -8.98 12.27 6.13
C ASN A 84 -7.94 11.88 5.05
N THR A 85 -6.68 12.24 5.24
CA THR A 85 -5.58 11.88 4.35
C THR A 85 -4.67 10.85 5.02
N PHE A 86 -4.56 9.68 4.39
CA PHE A 86 -3.65 8.62 4.84
C PHE A 86 -2.22 8.91 4.38
N TYR A 87 -1.27 8.65 5.27
CA TYR A 87 0.16 8.71 5.01
C TYR A 87 0.75 7.31 5.13
N ALA A 88 1.66 6.98 4.22
CA ALA A 88 2.36 5.72 4.23
C ALA A 88 3.87 5.91 4.16
N LYS A 89 4.60 4.86 4.54
CA LYS A 89 6.05 4.79 4.45
C LYS A 89 6.44 3.50 3.75
N ILE A 90 7.43 3.56 2.88
CA ILE A 90 8.12 2.39 2.37
C ILE A 90 9.37 2.21 3.23
N ILE A 91 9.45 1.07 3.92
CA ILE A 91 10.57 0.76 4.81
C ILE A 91 11.62 0.00 4.01
N VAL A 92 12.78 0.62 3.82
CA VAL A 92 13.89 0.05 3.05
C VAL A 92 15.05 -0.26 4.00
N ASN A 93 15.52 -1.50 4.01
CA ASN A 93 16.78 -1.83 4.64
C ASN A 93 17.93 -1.46 3.69
N LYS A 94 18.92 -0.72 4.21
CA LYS A 94 20.16 -0.42 3.52
C LYS A 94 21.31 -0.55 4.50
N ASN A 95 22.21 -1.50 4.26
CA ASN A 95 23.39 -1.75 5.10
C ASN A 95 23.07 -1.91 6.60
N GLY A 96 21.98 -2.60 6.93
CA GLY A 96 21.56 -2.84 8.32
C GLY A 96 20.75 -1.70 8.95
N SER A 97 20.63 -0.55 8.30
CA SER A 97 19.79 0.56 8.73
C SER A 97 18.46 0.57 8.00
N ASN A 98 17.38 0.92 8.70
CA ASN A 98 16.07 1.10 8.09
C ASN A 98 15.89 2.56 7.69
N LEU A 99 15.66 2.80 6.40
CA LEU A 99 15.27 4.08 5.83
C LEU A 99 13.75 4.11 5.69
N GLU A 100 13.16 5.24 6.04
CA GLU A 100 11.73 5.50 5.87
C GLU A 100 11.54 6.46 4.70
N ILE A 101 10.84 6.02 3.66
CA ILE A 101 10.53 6.85 2.50
C ILE A 101 9.05 7.20 2.57
N ASP A 102 8.74 8.50 2.68
CA ASP A 102 7.37 9.00 2.66
C ASP A 102 6.68 8.65 1.34
N SER A 103 5.41 8.24 1.42
CA SER A 103 4.66 7.72 0.29
C SER A 103 3.14 7.87 0.50
N ARG A 104 2.40 8.00 -0.61
CA ARG A 104 0.96 7.79 -0.57
C ARG A 104 0.67 6.29 -0.40
N PRO A 105 -0.41 5.90 0.30
CA PRO A 105 -0.76 4.48 0.43
C PRO A 105 -0.91 3.76 -0.92
N SER A 106 -1.44 4.45 -1.94
CA SER A 106 -1.61 3.88 -3.28
C SER A 106 -0.29 3.42 -3.90
N ASP A 107 0.75 4.25 -3.84
CA ASP A 107 2.06 3.96 -4.43
C ASP A 107 2.75 2.84 -3.64
N ALA A 108 2.70 2.92 -2.31
CA ALA A 108 3.26 1.91 -1.42
C ALA A 108 2.59 0.53 -1.62
N ILE A 109 1.27 0.49 -1.78
CA ILE A 109 0.51 -0.75 -2.01
C ILE A 109 0.80 -1.31 -3.41
N ALA A 110 0.88 -0.48 -4.45
CA ALA A 110 1.23 -0.93 -5.80
C ALA A 110 2.62 -1.59 -5.81
N LEU A 111 3.60 -0.98 -5.15
CA LEU A 111 4.93 -1.53 -4.98
C LEU A 111 4.90 -2.83 -4.15
N ALA A 112 4.05 -2.90 -3.14
CA ALA A 112 3.95 -4.08 -2.29
C ALA A 112 3.36 -5.30 -3.02
N MET A 113 2.33 -5.09 -3.83
CA MET A 113 1.73 -6.14 -4.65
C MET A 113 2.71 -6.69 -5.69
N GLN A 114 3.58 -5.85 -6.23
CA GLN A 114 4.59 -6.26 -7.20
C GLN A 114 5.71 -7.12 -6.60
N ASN A 115 6.11 -6.84 -5.36
CA ASN A 115 7.27 -7.48 -4.72
C ASN A 115 6.89 -8.51 -3.66
N SER A 116 5.59 -8.80 -3.48
CA SER A 116 5.07 -9.59 -2.36
C SER A 116 5.53 -9.04 -0.99
N THR A 117 5.62 -7.72 -0.89
CA THR A 117 6.07 -7.02 0.31
C THR A 117 4.92 -6.96 1.33
N PRO A 118 5.16 -7.24 2.62
CA PRO A 118 4.15 -7.11 3.66
C PRO A 118 3.58 -5.70 3.81
N ILE A 119 2.27 -5.61 4.03
CA ILE A 119 1.54 -4.37 4.32
C ILE A 119 1.26 -4.31 5.82
N TYR A 120 1.59 -3.20 6.46
CA TYR A 120 1.19 -2.93 7.84
C TYR A 120 0.43 -1.62 7.96
N VAL A 121 -0.48 -1.55 8.93
CA VAL A 121 -1.19 -0.32 9.30
C VAL A 121 -0.99 -0.07 10.80
N SER A 122 -0.78 1.18 11.19
CA SER A 122 -0.70 1.54 12.61
C SER A 122 -2.02 1.24 13.32
N GLN A 123 -1.92 0.68 14.53
CA GLN A 123 -3.08 0.47 15.40
C GLN A 123 -3.89 1.76 15.58
N THR A 124 -3.24 2.92 15.70
CA THR A 124 -3.94 4.21 15.87
C THR A 124 -4.78 4.58 14.65
N VAL A 125 -4.32 4.23 13.44
CA VAL A 125 -5.07 4.44 12.20
C VAL A 125 -6.26 3.50 12.16
N LEU A 126 -6.06 2.20 12.48
CA LEU A 126 -7.15 1.23 12.57
C LEU A 126 -8.22 1.65 13.59
N ASP A 127 -7.78 2.09 14.76
CA ASP A 127 -8.65 2.56 15.82
C ASP A 127 -9.45 3.78 15.39
N GLU A 128 -8.98 4.60 14.44
CA GLU A 128 -9.69 5.77 13.91
C GLU A 128 -10.72 5.40 12.84
N VAL A 129 -10.35 4.52 11.90
CA VAL A 129 -11.18 4.18 10.74
C VAL A 129 -12.20 3.09 11.01
N CYS A 130 -11.96 2.23 12.01
CA CYS A 130 -12.85 1.12 12.36
C CYS A 130 -13.77 1.43 13.56
N LYS A 131 -13.88 2.69 14.02
CA LYS A 131 -14.69 3.08 15.20
C LYS A 131 -16.18 2.74 15.08
N TRP A 132 -16.71 2.52 13.88
CA TRP A 132 -18.15 2.39 13.64
C TRP A 132 -18.65 0.96 13.36
N GLU A 133 -17.78 -0.05 13.24
CA GLU A 133 -18.22 -1.44 13.04
C GLU A 133 -18.69 -2.13 14.35
N SER A 134 -18.67 -1.40 15.48
CA SER A 134 -19.00 -1.92 16.83
C SER A 134 -20.23 -1.26 17.47
N MET A 135 -21.06 -0.53 16.70
CA MET A 135 -22.34 0.04 17.17
C MET A 135 -23.53 -0.54 16.40
#